data_AF-A0A957IG47-F1
#
_entry.id   AF-A0A957IG47-F1
#
_cell.length_a   1.000
_cell.length_b   1.000
_cell.length_c   1.000
_cell.angle_alpha   90.00
_cell.angle_beta   90.00
_cell.angle_gamma   90.00
#
_symmetry.space_group_name_H-M   'P 1'
#
loop_
_entity.id
_entity.type
_entity.pdbx_description
1 polymer ?
#
loop_
_entity_poly.entity_id
_entity_poly.type
_entity_poly.pdbx_seq_one_letter_code
_entity_poly.pdbx_strand_id
1 'polypeptide(L)'
;MSEPTKKRKRIKQFIITFTPFFILTLLFIGLNFWPGWLNQFYQPTVTATVEEINTLNVNGAVQEPNFVEVEQIESGTAVIPTSTPQSTPSPQPTLPPEAMITLSGPPQASIFSDTSLVTFYWNWPLPSTDNQQFILTVFNGSEVQQIATISEQNLGQQYALTIDLETIKPAKPESPLVWQIQLINSESGEILTQSEQREFSLISQAKQQ
;
A
#
# COMPACT_ATOMS: atom_id res chain seq x y z
N MET A 1 15.88 -58.57 -70.02
CA MET A 1 15.18 -57.76 -71.03
C MET A 1 14.62 -56.53 -70.32
N SER A 2 15.05 -55.35 -70.76
CA SER A 2 14.55 -54.00 -70.42
C SER A 2 14.98 -53.34 -69.10
N GLU A 3 15.47 -52.10 -69.27
CA GLU A 3 16.29 -51.22 -68.44
C GLU A 3 15.62 -50.52 -67.23
N PRO A 4 16.43 -49.90 -66.35
CA PRO A 4 16.00 -49.04 -65.24
C PRO A 4 15.87 -47.56 -65.64
N THR A 5 14.82 -46.86 -65.19
CA THR A 5 14.66 -45.40 -65.38
C THR A 5 15.03 -44.58 -64.15
N LYS A 6 16.15 -43.87 -64.28
CA LYS A 6 16.58 -42.66 -63.54
C LYS A 6 15.57 -41.51 -63.67
N LYS A 7 15.19 -40.86 -62.56
CA LYS A 7 14.85 -39.41 -62.50
C LYS A 7 15.29 -38.83 -61.14
N ARG A 8 16.53 -38.35 -61.02
CA ARG A 8 17.03 -36.97 -61.22
C ARG A 8 16.49 -35.92 -60.22
N LYS A 9 17.34 -35.65 -59.22
CA LYS A 9 17.66 -34.35 -58.58
C LYS A 9 17.00 -33.13 -59.25
N ARG A 10 16.14 -32.43 -58.51
CA ARG A 10 15.89 -30.98 -58.61
C ARG A 10 15.11 -30.50 -57.38
N ILE A 11 15.79 -30.43 -56.23
CA ILE A 11 15.30 -29.78 -55.00
C ILE A 11 16.42 -28.87 -54.52
N LYS A 12 16.68 -27.71 -55.18
CA LYS A 12 17.59 -26.65 -54.66
C LYS A 12 17.37 -25.25 -55.30
N GLN A 13 16.18 -24.91 -55.83
CA GLN A 13 16.01 -23.60 -56.51
C GLN A 13 14.67 -22.86 -56.27
N PHE A 14 13.92 -23.17 -55.21
CA PHE A 14 12.65 -22.47 -54.88
C PHE A 14 12.72 -21.61 -53.62
N ILE A 15 13.92 -21.17 -53.26
CA ILE A 15 14.15 -20.13 -52.26
C ILE A 15 14.86 -19.03 -53.05
N ILE A 16 14.54 -17.76 -52.83
CA ILE A 16 15.02 -16.57 -53.57
C ILE A 16 14.06 -16.08 -54.67
N THR A 17 12.78 -15.84 -54.37
CA THR A 17 11.99 -14.79 -55.09
C THR A 17 10.75 -14.29 -54.33
N PHE A 18 10.75 -14.18 -52.99
CA PHE A 18 9.59 -13.62 -52.27
C PHE A 18 9.96 -12.75 -51.06
N THR A 19 11.13 -12.11 -51.11
CA THR A 19 11.72 -11.40 -49.95
C THR A 19 11.79 -9.85 -50.04
N PRO A 20 11.12 -9.11 -50.95
CA PRO A 20 11.08 -7.65 -50.80
C PRO A 20 9.74 -7.10 -50.30
N PHE A 21 8.61 -7.81 -50.41
CA PHE A 21 7.30 -7.23 -50.07
C PHE A 21 6.90 -7.37 -48.59
N PHE A 22 7.48 -8.32 -47.85
CA PHE A 22 7.16 -8.53 -46.43
C PHE A 22 7.84 -7.53 -45.48
N ILE A 23 8.92 -6.88 -45.92
CA ILE A 23 9.69 -5.95 -45.08
C ILE A 23 9.01 -4.57 -45.00
N LEU A 24 8.27 -4.16 -46.05
CA LEU A 24 7.62 -2.84 -46.04
C LEU A 24 6.31 -2.83 -45.23
N THR A 25 5.61 -3.95 -45.12
CA THR A 25 4.36 -4.05 -44.32
C THR A 25 4.63 -4.08 -42.82
N LEU A 26 5.78 -4.61 -42.39
CA LEU A 26 6.22 -4.59 -40.99
C LEU A 26 6.60 -3.19 -40.49
N LEU A 27 6.92 -2.26 -41.39
CA LEU A 27 7.34 -0.90 -41.01
C LEU A 27 6.16 0.04 -40.69
N PHE A 28 4.94 -0.26 -41.15
CA PHE A 28 3.74 0.50 -40.81
C PHE A 28 2.94 -0.05 -39.61
N ILE A 29 3.15 -1.32 -39.24
CA ILE A 29 2.57 -1.90 -38.01
C ILE A 29 3.33 -1.39 -36.76
N GLY A 30 4.61 -1.04 -36.90
CA GLY A 30 5.45 -0.55 -35.79
C GLY A 30 5.23 0.90 -35.36
N LEU A 31 4.46 1.72 -36.09
CA LEU A 31 4.23 3.14 -35.74
C LEU A 31 2.86 3.41 -35.10
N ASN A 32 1.92 2.47 -35.15
CA ASN A 32 0.64 2.56 -34.42
C ASN A 32 0.65 1.75 -33.11
N PHE A 33 1.64 0.89 -32.91
CA PHE A 33 1.99 0.33 -31.61
C PHE A 33 3.08 1.19 -30.99
N TRP A 34 2.73 2.41 -30.57
CA TRP A 34 3.54 3.14 -29.61
C TRP A 34 3.40 2.40 -28.28
N PRO A 35 4.40 1.65 -27.80
CA PRO A 35 4.26 0.88 -26.59
C PRO A 35 4.21 1.86 -25.42
N GLY A 36 3.23 1.75 -24.54
CA GLY A 36 3.13 2.50 -23.27
C GLY A 36 4.29 2.28 -22.30
N TRP A 37 5.37 1.62 -22.73
CA TRP A 37 6.63 1.42 -22.03
C TRP A 37 7.34 2.75 -21.72
N LEU A 38 7.22 3.81 -22.51
CA LEU A 38 7.89 5.07 -22.16
C LEU A 38 7.25 5.86 -20.99
N ASN A 39 6.20 5.34 -20.35
CA ASN A 39 5.74 5.82 -19.03
C ASN A 39 6.24 4.94 -17.86
N GLN A 40 7.06 3.91 -18.09
CA GLN A 40 7.76 3.14 -17.04
C GLN A 40 9.03 3.84 -16.52
N PHE A 41 9.06 5.18 -16.53
CA PHE A 41 10.06 5.88 -15.74
C PHE A 41 9.65 5.79 -14.27
N TYR A 42 10.22 4.78 -13.59
CA TYR A 42 10.34 4.67 -12.13
C TYR A 42 9.08 4.98 -11.33
N GLN A 43 8.27 3.96 -11.06
CA GLN A 43 7.51 3.90 -9.81
C GLN A 43 8.18 2.87 -8.90
N PRO A 44 8.57 3.23 -7.66
CA PRO A 44 9.10 2.26 -6.74
C PRO A 44 8.00 1.25 -6.41
N THR A 45 8.17 0.00 -6.80
CA THR A 45 7.38 -1.11 -6.26
C THR A 45 7.84 -1.33 -4.82
N VAL A 46 7.08 -0.80 -3.86
CA VAL A 46 7.35 -1.03 -2.44
C VAL A 46 6.95 -2.46 -2.09
N THR A 47 7.92 -3.25 -1.63
CA THR A 47 7.67 -4.60 -1.11
C THR A 47 7.38 -4.46 0.38
N ALA A 48 6.11 -4.44 0.76
CA ALA A 48 5.72 -4.40 2.17
C ALA A 48 6.06 -5.75 2.84
N THR A 49 6.66 -5.70 4.03
CA THR A 49 6.78 -6.85 4.93
C THR A 49 5.44 -7.07 5.60
N VAL A 50 4.77 -8.19 5.30
CA VAL A 50 3.54 -8.60 5.99
C VAL A 50 3.96 -9.19 7.34
N GLU A 51 3.88 -8.39 8.40
CA GLU A 51 3.93 -8.90 9.77
C GLU A 51 2.50 -9.24 10.22
N GLU A 52 2.23 -10.51 10.47
CA GLU A 52 0.99 -11.01 11.06
C GLU A 52 0.96 -10.64 12.54
N ILE A 53 0.07 -9.74 12.98
CA ILE A 53 -0.05 -9.43 14.42
C ILE A 53 -1.49 -9.16 14.91
N ASN A 54 -1.85 -9.98 15.90
CA ASN A 54 -2.77 -9.86 17.04
C ASN A 54 -3.82 -8.72 17.09
N THR A 55 -5.07 -9.17 17.25
CA THR A 55 -6.24 -8.40 17.71
C THR A 55 -5.97 -7.64 19.02
N LEU A 56 -6.01 -6.30 18.99
CA LEU A 56 -6.02 -5.47 20.20
C LEU A 56 -7.45 -5.36 20.75
N ASN A 57 -7.69 -5.97 21.91
CA ASN A 57 -8.92 -5.85 22.69
C ASN A 57 -8.94 -4.49 23.43
N VAL A 58 -9.81 -3.59 23.01
CA VAL A 58 -10.05 -2.30 23.69
C VAL A 58 -11.08 -2.52 24.79
N ASN A 59 -10.63 -2.73 26.03
CA ASN A 59 -11.42 -2.52 27.25
C ASN A 59 -10.48 -2.28 28.44
N GLY A 60 -10.10 -1.01 28.64
CA GLY A 60 -9.37 -0.53 29.81
C GLY A 60 -10.21 0.52 30.54
N ALA A 61 -10.64 0.19 31.75
CA ALA A 61 -11.54 0.95 32.60
C ALA A 61 -11.01 2.35 32.97
N VAL A 62 -11.93 3.33 33.05
CA VAL A 62 -11.71 4.62 33.69
C VAL A 62 -11.48 4.39 35.18
N GLN A 63 -10.30 4.74 35.69
CA GLN A 63 -10.00 4.75 37.12
C GLN A 63 -9.63 6.16 37.56
N GLU A 64 -10.47 6.73 38.41
CA GLU A 64 -10.35 8.04 39.06
C GLU A 64 -9.30 7.95 40.19
N PRO A 65 -8.29 8.84 40.27
CA PRO A 65 -7.32 8.80 41.35
C PRO A 65 -7.89 9.45 42.63
N ASN A 66 -8.10 8.60 43.63
CA ASN A 66 -8.44 8.91 45.01
C ASN A 66 -7.29 9.66 45.70
N PHE A 67 -7.54 10.90 46.17
CA PHE A 67 -6.58 11.68 46.96
C PHE A 67 -6.66 11.26 48.43
N VAL A 68 -5.55 10.77 48.99
CA VAL A 68 -5.41 10.56 50.44
C VAL A 68 -4.72 11.78 51.03
N GLU A 69 -5.44 12.48 51.90
CA GLU A 69 -4.93 13.54 52.77
C GLU A 69 -4.19 12.93 53.97
N VAL A 70 -2.97 13.41 54.24
CA VAL A 70 -2.27 13.20 55.51
C VAL A 70 -1.57 14.50 55.91
N GLU A 71 -2.04 15.13 56.98
CA GLU A 71 -1.35 16.22 57.66
C GLU A 71 -0.21 15.70 58.56
N GLN A 72 0.75 16.61 58.82
CA GLN A 72 1.46 16.86 60.10
C GLN A 72 3.01 16.72 60.22
N ILE A 73 3.61 17.90 60.52
CA ILE A 73 4.73 18.35 61.41
C ILE A 73 6.26 18.18 61.15
N GLU A 74 6.91 19.36 61.26
CA GLU A 74 8.15 19.75 61.98
C GLU A 74 9.59 19.73 61.36
N SER A 75 10.18 20.94 61.42
CA SER A 75 11.59 21.35 61.66
C SER A 75 12.79 20.56 61.10
N GLY A 76 13.61 21.22 60.27
CA GLY A 76 15.05 20.95 60.21
C GLY A 76 15.76 21.21 58.88
N THR A 77 16.72 22.15 58.92
CA THR A 77 17.90 22.26 58.05
C THR A 77 17.69 22.65 56.58
N ALA A 78 18.25 23.81 56.20
CA ALA A 78 18.30 24.31 54.84
C ALA A 78 19.08 23.35 53.93
N VAL A 79 18.37 22.65 53.04
CA VAL A 79 18.94 21.96 51.88
C VAL A 79 18.75 22.90 50.70
N ILE A 80 19.85 23.39 50.12
CA ILE A 80 19.79 24.12 48.85
C ILE A 80 19.28 23.11 47.80
N PRO A 81 18.10 23.30 47.19
CA PRO A 81 17.68 22.42 46.12
C PRO A 81 18.62 22.64 44.93
N THR A 82 19.41 21.62 44.60
CA THR A 82 20.06 21.57 43.29
C THR A 82 18.95 21.39 42.28
N SER A 83 18.66 22.42 41.48
CA SER A 83 17.65 22.37 40.44
C SER A 83 18.04 21.30 39.43
N THR A 84 17.36 20.16 39.47
CA THR A 84 17.36 19.19 38.39
C THR A 84 16.93 19.92 37.12
N PRO A 85 17.70 19.87 36.01
CA PRO A 85 17.25 20.49 34.77
C PRO A 85 15.93 19.83 34.37
N GLN A 86 14.87 20.63 34.35
CA GLN A 86 13.55 20.21 33.91
C GLN A 86 13.67 19.77 32.46
N SER A 87 13.43 18.48 32.20
CA SER A 87 13.36 17.93 30.85
C SER A 87 12.33 18.75 30.08
N THR A 88 12.79 19.52 29.10
CA THR A 88 11.89 20.26 28.22
C THR A 88 11.14 19.21 27.40
N PRO A 89 9.80 19.15 27.42
CA PRO A 89 9.08 18.22 26.56
C PRO A 89 9.48 18.53 25.11
N SER A 90 9.95 17.51 24.39
CA SER A 90 10.23 17.64 22.97
C SER A 90 8.94 18.06 22.27
N PRO A 91 8.94 19.09 21.41
CA PRO A 91 7.73 19.49 20.71
C PRO A 91 7.18 18.30 19.91
N GLN A 92 5.93 17.95 20.17
CA GLN A 92 5.22 16.92 19.41
C GLN A 92 5.19 17.33 17.93
N PRO A 93 5.49 16.43 16.98
CA PRO A 93 5.45 16.74 15.56
C PRO A 93 4.06 17.25 15.19
N THR A 94 3.93 18.56 14.94
CA THR A 94 2.65 19.17 14.60
C THR A 94 2.56 19.25 13.08
N LEU A 95 1.61 18.51 12.49
CA LEU A 95 1.32 18.63 11.07
C LEU A 95 0.72 20.01 10.76
N PRO A 96 1.05 20.64 9.62
CA PRO A 96 0.32 21.79 9.12
C PRO A 96 -1.17 21.47 8.97
N PRO A 97 -2.08 22.41 9.25
CA PRO A 97 -3.52 22.16 9.24
C PRO A 97 -4.08 21.76 7.86
N GLU A 98 -3.34 22.04 6.78
CA GLU A 98 -3.72 21.69 5.40
C GLU A 98 -3.15 20.34 4.94
N ALA A 99 -2.31 19.68 5.75
CA ALA A 99 -1.67 18.43 5.36
C ALA A 99 -2.66 17.25 5.46
N MET A 100 -3.20 16.84 4.31
CA MET A 100 -4.20 15.78 4.22
C MET A 100 -3.77 14.68 3.24
N ILE A 101 -4.10 13.43 3.60
CA ILE A 101 -3.89 12.29 2.72
C ILE A 101 -4.99 12.26 1.66
N THR A 102 -4.61 12.34 0.38
CA THR A 102 -5.56 12.34 -0.73
C THR A 102 -5.57 10.99 -1.43
N LEU A 103 -6.72 10.33 -1.46
CA LEU A 103 -6.87 9.01 -2.09
C LEU A 103 -7.10 9.16 -3.60
N SER A 104 -6.33 8.42 -4.39
CA SER A 104 -6.47 8.40 -5.86
C SER A 104 -7.09 7.11 -6.38
N GLY A 105 -6.94 6.01 -5.65
CA GLY A 105 -7.54 4.73 -6.04
C GLY A 105 -7.41 3.68 -4.93
N PRO A 106 -8.28 2.65 -4.93
CA PRO A 106 -9.43 2.49 -5.81
C PRO A 106 -10.56 3.53 -5.55
N PRO A 107 -11.47 3.76 -6.52
CA PRO A 107 -12.64 4.63 -6.31
C PRO A 107 -13.59 4.10 -5.23
N GLN A 108 -14.45 4.98 -4.70
CA GLN A 108 -15.55 4.61 -3.82
C GLN A 108 -16.45 3.55 -4.47
N ALA A 109 -16.90 2.59 -3.65
CA ALA A 109 -17.81 1.51 -4.04
C ALA A 109 -17.29 0.64 -5.21
N SER A 110 -15.97 0.46 -5.29
CA SER A 110 -15.36 -0.46 -6.25
C SER A 110 -15.75 -1.91 -5.93
N ILE A 111 -15.85 -2.75 -6.96
CA ILE A 111 -16.17 -4.17 -6.81
C ILE A 111 -15.00 -4.98 -7.37
N PHE A 112 -14.48 -5.90 -6.57
CA PHE A 112 -13.34 -6.74 -6.94
C PHE A 112 -13.66 -8.21 -6.75
N SER A 113 -12.95 -9.06 -7.49
CA SER A 113 -12.86 -10.47 -7.16
C SER A 113 -12.11 -10.64 -5.85
N ASP A 114 -12.53 -11.57 -5.00
CA ASP A 114 -11.78 -11.96 -3.79
C ASP A 114 -10.36 -12.49 -4.10
N THR A 115 -10.13 -12.99 -5.31
CA THR A 115 -8.82 -13.44 -5.81
C THR A 115 -8.01 -12.39 -6.59
N SER A 116 -8.41 -11.11 -6.56
CA SER A 116 -7.73 -10.06 -7.33
C SER A 116 -6.53 -9.46 -6.58
N LEU A 117 -5.52 -9.05 -7.36
CA LEU A 117 -4.53 -8.08 -6.91
C LEU A 117 -5.09 -6.67 -7.12
N VAL A 118 -5.12 -5.86 -6.07
CA VAL A 118 -5.60 -4.47 -6.12
C VAL A 118 -4.54 -3.51 -5.64
N THR A 119 -4.30 -2.46 -6.40
CA THR A 119 -3.38 -1.39 -6.03
C THR A 119 -4.12 -0.21 -5.43
N PHE A 120 -3.72 0.16 -4.21
CA PHE A 120 -4.17 1.34 -3.48
C PHE A 120 -3.20 2.49 -3.75
N TYR A 121 -3.75 3.65 -4.10
CA TYR A 121 -3.00 4.84 -4.49
C TYR A 121 -3.40 6.04 -3.64
N TRP A 122 -2.41 6.75 -3.11
CA TRP A 122 -2.64 7.98 -2.36
C TRP A 122 -1.50 8.98 -2.54
N ASN A 123 -1.75 10.23 -2.19
CA ASN A 123 -0.76 11.29 -2.17
C ASN A 123 -0.64 11.88 -0.76
N TRP A 124 0.57 12.28 -0.39
CA TRP A 124 0.89 13.00 0.83
C TRP A 124 1.65 14.29 0.48
N PRO A 125 1.15 15.48 0.86
CA PRO A 125 1.69 16.75 0.38
C PRO A 125 3.02 17.16 1.02
N LEU A 126 3.48 16.45 2.05
CA LEU A 126 4.71 16.77 2.76
C LEU A 126 5.76 15.67 2.57
N PRO A 127 7.06 15.98 2.65
CA PRO A 127 8.07 14.94 2.76
C PRO A 127 7.84 14.10 4.03
N SER A 128 7.82 12.77 3.90
CA SER A 128 7.78 11.88 5.06
C SER A 128 9.11 11.96 5.83
N THR A 129 9.03 11.99 7.15
CA THR A 129 10.20 11.92 8.04
C THR A 129 10.47 10.47 8.46
N ASP A 130 11.66 10.19 8.99
CA ASP A 130 12.08 8.82 9.33
C ASP A 130 11.26 8.18 10.47
N ASN A 131 10.50 8.98 11.22
CA ASN A 131 9.60 8.55 12.28
C ASN A 131 8.11 8.53 11.85
N GLN A 132 7.85 8.56 10.54
CA GLN A 132 6.50 8.53 9.99
C GLN A 132 6.28 7.27 9.16
N GLN A 133 5.11 6.65 9.35
CA GLN A 133 4.71 5.47 8.58
C GLN A 133 3.26 5.60 8.13
N PHE A 134 2.99 5.15 6.91
CA PHE A 134 1.62 4.96 6.45
C PHE A 134 1.15 3.55 6.80
N ILE A 135 -0.09 3.46 7.26
CA ILE A 135 -0.77 2.19 7.50
C ILE A 135 -1.99 2.12 6.59
N LEU A 136 -2.07 1.05 5.79
CA LEU A 136 -3.31 0.69 5.09
C LEU A 136 -4.15 -0.18 6.02
N THR A 137 -5.34 0.31 6.34
CA THR A 137 -6.29 -0.37 7.21
C THR A 137 -7.56 -0.68 6.44
N VAL A 138 -8.11 -1.87 6.66
CA VAL A 138 -9.43 -2.29 6.18
C VAL A 138 -10.34 -2.56 7.37
N PHE A 139 -11.49 -1.89 7.40
CA PHE A 139 -12.55 -2.10 8.36
C PHE A 139 -13.54 -3.10 7.80
N ASN A 140 -13.89 -4.06 8.66
CA ASN A 140 -14.79 -5.15 8.38
C ASN A 140 -15.88 -5.17 9.45
N GLY A 141 -16.90 -4.32 9.25
CA GLY A 141 -17.86 -4.00 10.30
C GLY A 141 -17.18 -3.26 11.46
N SER A 142 -17.13 -3.88 12.65
CA SER A 142 -16.46 -3.34 13.83
C SER A 142 -14.99 -3.76 13.96
N GLU A 143 -14.53 -4.69 13.13
CA GLU A 143 -13.15 -5.16 13.18
C GLU A 143 -12.25 -4.29 12.31
N VAL A 144 -11.06 -4.02 12.82
CA VAL A 144 -10.02 -3.25 12.14
C VAL A 144 -8.89 -4.20 11.79
N GLN A 145 -8.64 -4.38 10.50
CA GLN A 145 -7.54 -5.19 9.99
C GLN A 145 -6.47 -4.28 9.40
N GLN A 146 -5.28 -4.26 10.02
CA GLN A 146 -4.10 -3.64 9.42
C GLN A 146 -3.57 -4.55 8.32
N ILE A 147 -3.46 -4.01 7.10
CA ILE A 147 -3.07 -4.78 5.91
C ILE A 147 -1.58 -4.63 5.64
N ALA A 148 -1.05 -3.41 5.77
CA ALA A 148 0.34 -3.12 5.46
C ALA A 148 0.82 -1.84 6.16
N THR A 149 2.14 -1.76 6.33
CA THR A 149 2.86 -0.58 6.80
C THR A 149 3.88 -0.16 5.74
N ILE A 150 3.97 1.14 5.46
CA ILE A 150 4.88 1.74 4.47
C ILE A 150 5.70 2.81 5.20
N SER A 151 7.03 2.67 5.16
CA SER A 151 7.96 3.64 5.78
C SER A 151 8.74 4.43 4.73
N GLU A 152 8.61 4.06 3.45
CA GLU A 152 9.38 4.63 2.37
C GLU A 152 8.98 6.09 2.12
N GLN A 153 9.99 6.95 1.99
CA GLN A 153 9.78 8.30 1.49
C GLN A 153 9.46 8.25 0.00
N ASN A 154 8.47 9.04 -0.43
CA ASN A 154 8.03 9.04 -1.81
C ASN A 154 8.52 10.23 -2.64
N LEU A 155 9.42 11.06 -2.11
CA LEU A 155 10.09 12.17 -2.83
C LEU A 155 9.14 13.03 -3.70
N GLY A 156 7.89 13.23 -3.25
CA GLY A 156 6.86 13.99 -3.97
C GLY A 156 6.10 13.24 -5.08
N GLN A 157 6.29 11.93 -5.19
CA GLN A 157 5.51 11.07 -6.09
C GLN A 157 4.27 10.52 -5.36
N GLN A 158 3.43 9.80 -6.11
CA GLN A 158 2.24 9.14 -5.60
C GLN A 158 2.58 7.78 -4.99
N TYR A 159 1.98 7.43 -3.86
CA TYR A 159 2.18 6.14 -3.23
C TYR A 159 1.34 5.09 -3.94
N ALA A 160 1.88 3.88 -4.07
CA ALA A 160 1.20 2.73 -4.65
C ALA A 160 1.51 1.47 -3.85
N LEU A 161 0.47 0.77 -3.40
CA LEU A 161 0.59 -0.48 -2.67
C LEU A 161 -0.33 -1.53 -3.28
N THR A 162 0.23 -2.63 -3.79
CA THR A 162 -0.55 -3.74 -4.35
C THR A 162 -0.77 -4.82 -3.31
N ILE A 163 -2.02 -5.17 -3.07
CA ILE A 163 -2.46 -6.17 -2.09
C ILE A 163 -3.17 -7.30 -2.81
N ASP A 164 -2.91 -8.53 -2.34
CA ASP A 164 -3.71 -9.69 -2.66
C ASP A 164 -4.96 -9.74 -1.77
N LEU A 165 -6.13 -9.58 -2.39
CA LEU A 165 -7.40 -9.52 -1.66
C LEU A 165 -7.79 -10.86 -1.02
N GLU A 166 -7.14 -11.98 -1.37
CA GLU A 166 -7.37 -13.27 -0.69
C GLU A 166 -6.94 -13.23 0.79
N THR A 167 -6.06 -12.28 1.13
CA THR A 167 -5.57 -12.08 2.51
C THR A 167 -6.57 -11.36 3.41
N ILE A 168 -7.59 -10.74 2.83
CA ILE A 168 -8.63 -10.00 3.54
C ILE A 168 -9.85 -10.91 3.71
N LYS A 169 -10.24 -11.18 4.95
CA LYS A 169 -11.35 -12.08 5.26
C LYS A 169 -12.56 -11.26 5.72
N PRO A 170 -13.56 -11.01 4.86
CA PRO A 170 -14.76 -10.29 5.27
C PRO A 170 -15.53 -11.12 6.31
N ALA A 171 -16.18 -10.44 7.27
CA ALA A 171 -16.87 -11.07 8.38
C ALA A 171 -18.15 -11.76 7.90
N LYS A 172 -18.71 -11.27 6.79
CA LYS A 172 -19.83 -11.88 6.08
C LYS A 172 -19.51 -11.91 4.58
N PRO A 173 -19.92 -12.95 3.85
CA PRO A 173 -19.86 -12.92 2.40
C PRO A 173 -20.54 -11.67 1.86
N GLU A 174 -19.90 -11.03 0.87
CA GLU A 174 -20.45 -9.87 0.14
C GLU A 174 -20.74 -8.62 0.98
N SER A 175 -20.32 -8.55 2.25
CA SER A 175 -20.41 -7.31 3.02
C SER A 175 -19.41 -6.28 2.51
N PRO A 176 -19.80 -4.99 2.38
CA PRO A 176 -18.87 -3.95 1.99
C PRO A 176 -17.76 -3.82 3.05
N LEU A 177 -16.55 -3.64 2.56
CA LEU A 177 -15.36 -3.33 3.34
C LEU A 177 -15.04 -1.86 3.18
N VAL A 178 -14.44 -1.25 4.19
CA VAL A 178 -13.99 0.14 4.15
C VAL A 178 -12.48 0.16 4.23
N TRP A 179 -11.79 0.91 3.39
CA TRP A 179 -10.35 1.11 3.50
C TRP A 179 -10.01 2.56 3.80
N GLN A 180 -8.86 2.75 4.46
CA GLN A 180 -8.33 4.04 4.84
C GLN A 180 -6.80 3.97 4.91
N ILE A 181 -6.14 5.10 4.66
CA ILE A 181 -4.72 5.29 4.96
C ILE A 181 -4.60 6.17 6.21
N GLN A 182 -3.77 5.73 7.15
CA GLN A 182 -3.38 6.49 8.33
C GLN A 182 -1.91 6.85 8.23
N LEU A 183 -1.53 8.06 8.63
CA LEU A 183 -0.14 8.42 8.88
C LEU A 183 0.07 8.41 10.38
N ILE A 184 1.00 7.59 10.85
CA ILE A 184 1.33 7.46 12.26
C ILE A 184 2.74 7.94 12.55
N ASN A 185 2.98 8.34 13.79
CA ASN A 185 4.31 8.41 14.35
C ASN A 185 4.75 7.00 14.73
N SER A 186 5.84 6.49 14.14
CA SER A 186 6.30 5.12 14.34
C SER A 186 6.90 4.86 15.73
N GLU A 187 7.32 5.90 16.44
CA GLU A 187 7.88 5.78 17.80
C GLU A 187 6.79 5.75 18.87
N SER A 188 5.77 6.61 18.74
CA SER A 188 4.69 6.73 19.73
C SER A 188 3.44 5.91 19.38
N GLY A 189 3.27 5.51 18.12
CA GLY A 189 2.04 4.92 17.60
C GLY A 189 0.88 5.91 17.43
N GLU A 190 1.13 7.20 17.63
CA GLU A 190 0.11 8.24 17.50
C GLU A 190 -0.34 8.40 16.05
N ILE A 191 -1.66 8.44 15.81
CA ILE A 191 -2.23 8.80 14.51
C ILE A 191 -2.08 10.31 14.31
N LEU A 192 -1.23 10.70 13.36
CA LEU A 192 -0.99 12.09 13.02
C LEU A 192 -2.09 12.64 12.11
N THR A 193 -2.53 11.84 11.14
CA THR A 193 -3.65 12.17 10.26
C THR A 193 -4.19 10.92 9.56
N GLN A 194 -5.33 11.03 8.92
CA GLN A 194 -6.00 9.94 8.22
C GLN A 194 -6.69 10.45 6.96
N SER A 195 -6.82 9.59 5.95
CA SER A 195 -7.57 9.88 4.75
C SER A 195 -9.09 9.85 5.00
N GLU A 196 -9.86 10.25 4.00
CA GLU A 196 -11.26 9.83 3.89
C GLU A 196 -11.36 8.29 3.89
N GLN A 197 -12.54 7.78 4.22
CA GLN A 197 -12.85 6.36 4.16
C GLN A 197 -13.48 6.01 2.81
N ARG A 198 -13.08 4.89 2.21
CA ARG A 198 -13.67 4.41 0.95
C ARG A 198 -14.17 2.98 1.01
N GLU A 199 -15.35 2.74 0.46
CA GLU A 199 -15.94 1.40 0.42
C GLU A 199 -15.47 0.61 -0.81
N PHE A 200 -15.37 -0.69 -0.66
CA PHE A 200 -15.27 -1.65 -1.74
C PHE A 200 -15.95 -2.97 -1.36
N SER A 201 -16.38 -3.74 -2.35
CA SER A 201 -17.00 -5.03 -2.14
C SER A 201 -16.19 -6.13 -2.81
N LEU A 202 -16.17 -7.30 -2.17
CA LEU A 202 -15.61 -8.52 -2.72
C LEU A 202 -16.73 -9.41 -3.24
N ILE A 203 -16.56 -9.90 -4.46
CA ILE A 203 -17.39 -10.97 -5.03
C ILE A 203 -16.57 -12.24 -5.13
N SER A 204 -17.11 -13.33 -4.59
CA SER A 204 -16.47 -14.63 -4.73
C SER A 204 -16.68 -15.18 -6.13
N GLN A 205 -15.59 -15.56 -6.79
CA GLN A 205 -15.71 -16.33 -8.02
C GLN A 205 -16.20 -17.71 -7.64
N ALA A 206 -17.41 -18.06 -8.08
CA ALA A 206 -17.84 -19.44 -8.04
C ALA A 206 -16.82 -20.26 -8.82
N LYS A 207 -16.09 -21.15 -8.13
CA LYS A 207 -15.22 -22.14 -8.76
C LYS A 207 -16.08 -22.92 -9.75
N GLN A 208 -15.97 -22.63 -11.05
CA GLN A 208 -16.54 -23.48 -12.08
C GLN A 208 -15.75 -24.79 -12.01
N GLN A 209 -16.35 -25.79 -11.38
CA GLN A 209 -15.84 -27.16 -11.31
C GLN A 209 -16.18 -27.91 -12.59
#